data_AF-A0A960RE22-F1
#
_entry.id   AF-A0A960RE22-F1
#
_cell.length_a   1.000
_cell.length_b   1.000
_cell.length_c   1.000
_cell.angle_alpha   90.00
_cell.angle_beta   90.00
_cell.angle_gamma   90.00
#
_symmetry.space_group_name_H-M   'P 1'
#
loop_
_entity.id
_entity.type
_entity.pdbx_description
1 polymer ?
#
loop_
_entity_poly.entity_id
_entity_poly.type
_entity_poly.pdbx_seq_one_letter_code
_entity_poly.pdbx_strand_id
1 'polypeptide(L)'
;PFAVADSQRQSNWVRDPSDFLKQPDLVSDYLEPFRSLIQEVKTPFEQYVCFWCIETLIPLKQFREGEVYVLFYERLRVDPVGEAGRLFAYLSEPWNATKLQAMVDHPSITTRKNSPVVLNRDVLTAWERNLSRFEMDRGREILYRFGLDHLYGEDGMPGPGSPFLATSPDARGAI
;
A
#
# COMPACT_ATOMS: atom_id res chain seq x y z
N PRO A 1 0.30 -5.35 -0.04
CA PRO A 1 -0.89 -5.84 -0.80
C PRO A 1 -1.69 -6.94 -0.07
N PHE A 2 -1.07 -8.05 0.33
CA PHE A 2 -1.79 -9.20 0.92
C PHE A 2 -2.37 -8.91 2.31
N ALA A 3 -1.66 -8.14 3.13
CA ALA A 3 -2.18 -7.63 4.40
C ALA A 3 -3.50 -6.85 4.23
N VAL A 4 -3.56 -6.01 3.19
CA VAL A 4 -4.76 -5.23 2.85
C VAL A 4 -5.88 -6.15 2.37
N ALA A 5 -5.57 -7.08 1.47
CA ALA A 5 -6.55 -8.05 0.96
C ALA A 5 -7.14 -8.92 2.08
N ASP A 6 -6.31 -9.41 3.01
CA ASP A 6 -6.78 -10.17 4.16
C ASP A 6 -7.65 -9.33 5.10
N SER A 7 -7.26 -8.07 5.35
CA SER A 7 -8.06 -7.14 6.16
C SER A 7 -9.44 -6.84 5.56
N GLN A 8 -9.52 -6.65 4.24
CA GLN A 8 -10.79 -6.44 3.53
C GLN A 8 -11.66 -7.71 3.56
N ARG A 9 -11.04 -8.88 3.39
CA ARG A 9 -11.70 -10.18 3.52
C ARG A 9 -12.35 -10.37 4.89
N GLN A 10 -11.63 -10.06 5.97
CA GLN A 10 -12.17 -10.13 7.34
C GLN A 10 -13.33 -9.14 7.59
N SER A 11 -13.38 -8.06 6.83
CA SER A 11 -14.44 -7.04 6.91
C SER A 11 -15.66 -7.35 6.04
N ASN A 12 -15.68 -8.50 5.33
CA ASN A 12 -16.72 -8.90 4.37
C ASN A 12 -17.05 -7.81 3.34
N TRP A 13 -16.05 -7.04 2.93
CA TRP A 13 -16.26 -5.91 2.04
C TRP A 13 -16.37 -6.34 0.57
N VAL A 14 -17.55 -6.72 0.11
CA VAL A 14 -17.72 -7.26 -1.25
C VAL A 14 -17.37 -6.20 -2.31
N ARG A 15 -16.37 -6.49 -3.16
CA ARG A 15 -16.05 -5.75 -4.38
C ARG A 15 -15.75 -6.70 -5.53
N ASP A 16 -16.24 -6.40 -6.73
CA ASP A 16 -15.92 -7.14 -7.95
C ASP A 16 -14.98 -6.30 -8.84
N PRO A 17 -13.73 -6.72 -9.09
CA PRO A 17 -12.82 -6.03 -10.00
C PRO A 17 -13.39 -5.82 -11.41
N SER A 18 -14.35 -6.65 -11.83
CA SER A 18 -15.05 -6.50 -13.11
C SER A 18 -15.83 -5.19 -13.22
N ASP A 19 -16.15 -4.52 -12.09
CA ASP A 19 -16.78 -3.21 -12.09
C ASP A 19 -15.91 -2.14 -12.76
N PHE A 20 -14.59 -2.27 -12.72
CA PHE A 20 -13.69 -1.37 -13.46
C PHE A 20 -13.84 -1.52 -14.98
N LEU A 21 -14.20 -2.71 -15.47
CA LEU A 21 -14.39 -2.96 -16.90
C LEU A 21 -15.64 -2.26 -17.47
N LYS A 22 -16.50 -1.73 -16.60
CA LYS A 22 -17.68 -0.94 -16.98
C LYS A 22 -17.34 0.52 -17.30
N GLN A 23 -16.09 0.94 -17.09
CA GLN A 23 -15.60 2.30 -17.34
C GLN A 23 -14.77 2.32 -18.64
N PRO A 24 -15.34 2.69 -19.79
CA PRO A 24 -14.69 2.53 -21.09
C PRO A 24 -13.36 3.28 -21.20
N ASP A 25 -13.29 4.50 -20.69
CA ASP A 25 -12.08 5.33 -20.75
C ASP A 25 -10.95 4.71 -19.93
N LEU A 26 -11.23 4.31 -18.69
CA LEU A 26 -10.26 3.63 -17.82
C LEU A 26 -9.71 2.35 -18.46
N VAL A 27 -10.59 1.61 -19.14
CA VAL A 27 -10.24 0.37 -19.81
C VAL A 27 -9.34 0.63 -21.02
N SER A 28 -9.75 1.55 -21.88
CA SER A 28 -8.99 1.96 -23.07
C SER A 28 -7.59 2.47 -22.68
N ASP A 29 -7.51 3.27 -21.63
CA ASP A 29 -6.27 3.95 -21.24
C ASP A 29 -5.31 3.02 -20.48
N TYR A 30 -5.82 2.12 -19.62
CA TYR A 30 -4.98 1.37 -18.68
C TYR A 30 -5.27 -0.12 -18.57
N LEU A 31 -6.53 -0.56 -18.67
CA LEU A 31 -6.92 -1.92 -18.24
C LEU A 31 -7.06 -2.94 -19.36
N GLU A 32 -7.03 -2.55 -20.63
CA GLU A 32 -7.17 -3.49 -21.74
C GLU A 32 -6.17 -4.67 -21.67
N PRO A 33 -4.87 -4.48 -21.34
CA PRO A 33 -3.93 -5.59 -21.20
C PRO A 33 -4.26 -6.57 -20.07
N PHE A 34 -5.05 -6.14 -19.09
CA PHE A 34 -5.40 -6.92 -17.89
C PHE A 34 -6.84 -7.43 -17.91
N ARG A 35 -7.62 -7.14 -18.95
CA ARG A 35 -9.04 -7.53 -19.06
C ARG A 35 -9.28 -9.00 -18.73
N SER A 36 -8.50 -9.89 -19.36
CA SER A 36 -8.63 -11.34 -19.12
C SER A 36 -8.30 -11.71 -17.67
N LEU A 37 -7.29 -11.09 -17.06
CA LEU A 37 -6.96 -11.31 -15.64
C LEU A 37 -8.12 -10.93 -14.72
N ILE A 38 -8.69 -9.74 -14.96
CA ILE A 38 -9.77 -9.17 -14.16
C ILE A 38 -11.01 -10.07 -14.19
N GLN A 39 -11.29 -10.71 -15.34
CA GLN A 39 -12.38 -11.66 -15.48
C GLN A 39 -12.07 -13.06 -14.91
N GLU A 40 -10.79 -13.42 -14.83
CA GLU A 40 -10.29 -14.71 -14.39
C GLU A 40 -10.36 -14.87 -12.86
N VAL A 41 -10.08 -13.82 -12.08
CA VAL A 41 -10.08 -13.88 -10.61
C VAL A 41 -11.44 -14.28 -10.04
N LYS A 42 -11.48 -15.28 -9.15
CA LYS A 42 -12.73 -15.86 -8.63
C LYS A 42 -12.90 -15.76 -7.13
N THR A 43 -11.82 -15.95 -6.39
CA THR A 43 -11.91 -15.98 -4.92
C THR A 43 -11.93 -14.55 -4.37
N PRO A 44 -12.56 -14.31 -3.20
CA PRO A 44 -12.54 -12.98 -2.58
C PRO A 44 -11.13 -12.42 -2.40
N PHE A 45 -10.18 -13.28 -2.00
CA PHE A 45 -8.79 -12.87 -1.84
C PHE A 45 -8.17 -12.40 -3.17
N GLU A 46 -8.30 -13.18 -4.25
CA GLU A 46 -7.82 -12.78 -5.58
C GLU A 46 -8.47 -11.49 -6.05
N GLN A 47 -9.77 -11.33 -5.82
CA GLN A 47 -10.50 -10.11 -6.16
C GLN A 47 -9.94 -8.90 -5.43
N TYR A 48 -9.66 -8.98 -4.12
CA TYR A 48 -9.04 -7.88 -3.39
C TYR A 48 -7.63 -7.56 -3.85
N VAL A 49 -6.82 -8.58 -4.16
CA VAL A 49 -5.47 -8.35 -4.71
C VAL A 49 -5.55 -7.68 -6.08
N CYS A 50 -6.44 -8.14 -6.95
CA CYS A 50 -6.69 -7.53 -8.26
C CYS A 50 -7.16 -6.07 -8.12
N PHE A 51 -8.09 -5.81 -7.20
CA PHE A 51 -8.58 -4.47 -6.91
C PHE A 51 -7.44 -3.55 -6.45
N TRP A 52 -6.61 -4.02 -5.51
CA TRP A 52 -5.43 -3.29 -5.04
C TRP A 52 -4.45 -3.00 -6.19
N CYS A 53 -4.22 -3.95 -7.09
CA CYS A 53 -3.35 -3.75 -8.25
C CYS A 53 -3.89 -2.64 -9.16
N ILE A 54 -5.19 -2.60 -9.42
CA ILE A 54 -5.81 -1.55 -10.25
C ILE A 54 -5.67 -0.18 -9.58
N GLU A 55 -6.05 -0.06 -8.30
CA GLU A 55 -5.95 1.21 -7.55
C GLU A 55 -4.51 1.71 -7.42
N THR A 56 -3.52 0.80 -7.42
CA THR A 56 -2.11 1.15 -7.31
C THR A 56 -1.48 1.47 -8.66
N LEU A 57 -1.80 0.69 -9.70
CA LEU A 57 -1.20 0.84 -11.04
C LEU A 57 -1.54 2.19 -11.66
N ILE A 58 -2.81 2.62 -11.56
CA ILE A 58 -3.29 3.79 -12.29
C ILE A 58 -2.56 5.06 -11.84
N PRO A 59 -2.50 5.42 -10.54
CA PRO A 59 -1.72 6.58 -10.10
C PRO A 59 -0.24 6.46 -10.46
N LEU A 60 0.36 5.27 -10.32
CA LEU A 60 1.78 5.06 -10.66
C LEU A 60 2.09 5.26 -12.14
N LYS A 61 1.11 5.06 -13.03
CA LYS A 61 1.24 5.36 -14.47
C LYS A 61 0.92 6.81 -14.80
N GLN A 62 0.07 7.47 -14.02
CA GLN A 62 -0.41 8.83 -14.29
C GLN A 62 0.58 9.90 -13.83
N PHE A 63 1.18 9.70 -12.66
CA PHE A 63 2.10 10.67 -12.09
C PHE A 63 3.54 10.42 -12.52
N ARG A 64 4.27 11.50 -12.71
CA ARG A 64 5.73 11.50 -12.87
C ARG A 64 6.40 11.59 -11.50
N GLU A 65 7.70 11.33 -11.49
CA GLU A 65 8.51 11.52 -10.30
C GLU A 65 8.41 12.97 -9.80
N GLY A 66 8.11 13.13 -8.51
CA GLY A 66 7.92 14.43 -7.88
C GLY A 66 6.50 15.02 -8.00
N GLU A 67 5.57 14.40 -8.75
CA GLU A 67 4.17 14.85 -8.79
C GLU A 67 3.29 14.16 -7.74
N VAL A 68 3.76 13.03 -7.19
CA VAL A 68 3.13 12.32 -6.07
C VAL A 68 4.17 11.82 -5.08
N TYR A 69 3.85 11.87 -3.78
CA TYR A 69 4.64 11.21 -2.73
C TYR A 69 4.03 9.86 -2.38
N VAL A 70 4.79 8.78 -2.61
CA VAL A 70 4.35 7.42 -2.28
C VAL A 70 4.82 7.07 -0.87
N LEU A 71 3.87 6.97 0.05
CA LEU A 71 4.11 6.56 1.43
C LEU A 71 3.77 5.07 1.60
N PHE A 72 4.70 4.32 2.18
CA PHE A 72 4.48 2.93 2.57
C PHE A 72 4.16 2.84 4.06
N TYR A 73 3.08 2.14 4.39
CA TYR A 73 2.65 1.94 5.78
C TYR A 73 3.74 1.29 6.63
N GLU A 74 4.46 0.33 6.05
CA GLU A 74 5.50 -0.44 6.71
C GLU A 74 6.68 0.46 7.10
N ARG A 75 7.09 1.36 6.21
CA ARG A 75 8.13 2.36 6.52
C ARG A 75 7.66 3.38 7.54
N LEU A 76 6.44 3.88 7.41
CA LEU A 76 5.88 4.81 8.38
C LEU A 76 5.80 4.16 9.77
N ARG A 77 5.64 2.84 9.84
CA ARG A 77 5.62 2.13 11.12
C ARG A 77 7.01 1.95 11.73
N VAL A 78 8.03 1.68 10.91
CA VAL A 78 9.42 1.45 11.34
C VAL A 78 10.15 2.76 11.64
N ASP A 79 9.94 3.79 10.81
CA ASP A 79 10.57 5.11 10.90
C ASP A 79 9.50 6.22 10.77
N PRO A 80 8.61 6.38 11.76
CA PRO A 80 7.49 7.31 11.66
C PRO A 80 7.93 8.78 11.54
N VAL A 81 8.96 9.18 12.29
CA VAL A 81 9.46 10.56 12.26
C VAL A 81 10.21 10.84 10.96
N GLY A 82 11.05 9.92 10.49
CA GLY A 82 11.77 10.11 9.24
C GLY A 82 10.85 10.10 8.02
N GLU A 83 9.87 9.18 7.94
CA GLU A 83 8.87 9.18 6.87
C GLU A 83 7.97 10.42 6.89
N ALA A 84 7.52 10.85 8.08
CA ALA A 84 6.75 12.08 8.19
C ALA A 84 7.58 13.30 7.76
N GLY A 85 8.85 13.38 8.17
CA GLY A 85 9.76 14.45 7.73
C GLY A 85 9.94 14.51 6.22
N ARG A 86 10.09 13.35 5.55
CA ARG A 86 10.12 13.26 4.07
C ARG A 86 8.82 13.76 3.43
N LEU A 87 7.67 13.38 3.98
CA LEU A 87 6.36 13.85 3.52
C LEU A 87 6.21 15.38 3.66
N PHE A 88 6.57 15.95 4.81
CA PHE A 88 6.51 17.42 5.00
C PHE A 88 7.48 18.16 4.06
N ALA A 89 8.68 17.62 3.86
CA ALA A 89 9.63 18.16 2.90
C ALA A 89 9.07 18.15 1.47
N TYR A 90 8.43 17.06 1.06
CA TYR A 90 7.75 16.99 -0.24
C TYR A 90 6.63 18.04 -0.38
N LEU A 91 5.83 18.23 0.68
CA LEU A 91 4.76 19.25 0.70
C LEU A 91 5.29 20.69 0.80
N SER A 92 6.60 20.90 0.99
CA SER A 92 7.19 22.21 1.28
C SER A 92 6.60 22.88 2.53
N GLU A 93 6.18 22.06 3.49
CA GLU A 93 5.57 22.51 4.74
C GLU A 93 6.58 22.41 5.90
N PRO A 94 6.62 23.40 6.80
CA PRO A 94 7.50 23.34 7.97
C PRO A 94 7.07 22.23 8.93
N TRP A 95 8.04 21.56 9.53
CA TRP A 95 7.80 20.49 10.49
C TRP A 95 8.79 20.54 11.64
N ASN A 96 8.41 19.96 12.78
CA ASN A 96 9.24 19.91 13.98
C ASN A 96 9.34 18.45 14.46
N ALA A 97 10.56 17.92 14.45
CA ALA A 97 10.83 16.52 14.78
C ALA A 97 10.38 16.17 16.20
N THR A 98 10.61 17.04 17.18
CA THR A 98 10.21 16.82 18.58
C THR A 98 8.70 16.75 18.72
N LYS A 99 7.96 17.64 18.05
CA LYS A 99 6.50 17.64 18.05
C LYS A 99 5.94 16.38 17.36
N LEU A 100 6.53 15.97 16.23
CA LEU A 100 6.13 14.74 15.55
C LEU A 100 6.37 13.51 16.42
N GLN A 101 7.54 13.40 17.05
CA GLN A 101 7.85 12.30 17.97
C GLN A 101 6.80 12.22 19.09
N ALA A 102 6.47 13.35 19.72
CA ALA A 102 5.44 13.40 20.76
C ALA A 102 4.05 12.96 20.26
N MET A 103 3.70 13.25 19.00
CA MET A 103 2.43 12.79 18.41
C MET A 103 2.43 11.29 18.09
N VAL A 104 3.55 10.74 17.63
CA VAL A 104 3.71 9.31 17.35
C VAL A 104 3.55 8.47 18.62
N ASP A 105 4.06 8.98 19.74
CA ASP A 105 4.03 8.29 21.04
C ASP A 105 2.62 8.29 21.68
N HIS A 106 1.66 8.99 21.08
CA HIS A 106 0.30 9.13 21.57
C HIS A 106 -0.73 8.54 20.59
N PRO A 107 -1.38 7.41 20.93
CA PRO A 107 -2.47 6.88 20.13
C PRO A 107 -3.60 7.91 19.96
N SER A 108 -4.11 8.05 18.73
CA SER A 108 -5.27 8.92 18.46
C SER A 108 -6.48 8.55 19.33
N ILE A 109 -7.32 9.53 19.67
CA ILE A 109 -8.59 9.36 20.40
C ILE A 109 -9.55 8.41 19.65
N THR A 110 -9.44 8.32 18.32
CA THR A 110 -10.23 7.40 17.48
C THR A 110 -9.63 5.99 17.40
N THR A 111 -8.46 5.77 18.00
CA THR A 111 -7.81 4.45 18.04
C THR A 111 -8.61 3.53 18.96
N ARG A 112 -9.24 2.50 18.38
CA ARG A 112 -9.97 1.48 19.16
C ARG A 112 -9.02 0.85 20.19
N LYS A 113 -9.51 0.62 21.41
CA LYS A 113 -8.72 0.05 22.53
C LYS A 113 -8.05 -1.30 22.19
N ASN A 114 -8.60 -2.03 21.22
CA ASN A 114 -8.07 -3.32 20.74
C ASN A 114 -7.26 -3.20 19.44
N SER A 115 -6.84 -2.00 19.04
CA SER A 115 -6.07 -1.85 17.80
C SER A 115 -4.69 -2.51 17.93
N PRO A 116 -4.16 -3.11 16.85
CA PRO A 116 -2.82 -3.67 16.84
C PRO A 116 -1.72 -2.66 17.20
N VAL A 117 -1.95 -1.37 16.92
CA VAL A 117 -1.07 -0.25 17.27
C VAL A 117 -0.95 -0.06 18.79
N VAL A 118 -2.07 -0.19 19.52
CA VAL A 118 -2.11 -0.10 20.99
C VAL A 118 -1.60 -1.37 21.66
N LEU A 119 -1.79 -2.53 21.01
CA LEU A 119 -1.43 -3.83 21.56
C LEU A 119 0.00 -4.28 21.25
N ASN A 120 0.79 -3.43 20.56
CA ASN A 120 2.16 -3.70 20.10
C ASN A 120 2.32 -5.10 19.47
N ARG A 121 1.29 -5.55 18.73
CA ARG A 121 1.31 -6.85 18.06
C ARG A 121 2.07 -6.71 16.74
N ASP A 122 2.66 -7.81 16.28
CA ASP A 122 3.27 -7.88 14.95
C ASP A 122 2.17 -7.78 13.88
N VAL A 123 1.81 -6.54 13.53
CA VAL A 123 0.78 -6.24 12.51
C VAL A 123 1.32 -6.44 11.10
N LEU A 124 2.64 -6.40 10.95
CA LEU A 124 3.29 -6.44 9.64
C LEU A 124 3.24 -7.84 9.04
N THR A 125 3.36 -8.89 9.86
CA THR A 125 3.38 -10.28 9.39
C THR A 125 2.17 -11.11 9.84
N ALA A 126 1.33 -10.61 10.77
CA ALA A 126 0.22 -11.40 11.32
C ALA A 126 -0.77 -11.94 10.27
N TRP A 127 -0.97 -11.23 9.16
CA TRP A 127 -1.84 -11.65 8.07
C TRP A 127 -1.35 -12.92 7.37
N GLU A 128 -0.05 -13.22 7.42
CA GLU A 128 0.52 -14.40 6.76
C GLU A 128 -0.07 -15.70 7.30
N ARG A 129 -0.44 -15.72 8.58
CA ARG A 129 -1.05 -16.89 9.23
C ARG A 129 -2.48 -17.16 8.76
N ASN A 130 -3.12 -16.18 8.13
CA ASN A 130 -4.49 -16.28 7.64
C ASN A 130 -4.57 -16.72 6.17
N LEU A 131 -3.43 -16.80 5.48
CA LEU A 131 -3.37 -17.15 4.07
C LEU A 131 -2.67 -18.48 3.87
N SER A 132 -3.25 -19.32 3.03
CA SER A 132 -2.61 -20.54 2.55
C SER A 132 -1.46 -20.21 1.60
N ARG A 133 -0.52 -21.14 1.44
CA ARG A 133 0.54 -21.02 0.42
C ARG A 133 -0.03 -20.82 -0.98
N PHE A 134 -1.11 -21.54 -1.31
CA PHE A 134 -1.80 -21.39 -2.59
C PHE A 134 -2.35 -19.97 -2.80
N GLU A 135 -2.98 -19.37 -1.78
CA GLU A 135 -3.44 -17.98 -1.86
C GLU A 135 -2.27 -17.01 -2.04
N MET A 136 -1.17 -17.18 -1.29
CA MET A 136 0.01 -16.33 -1.44
C MET A 136 0.61 -16.43 -2.85
N ASP A 137 0.76 -17.65 -3.38
CA ASP A 137 1.32 -17.88 -4.71
C ASP A 137 0.41 -17.30 -5.79
N ARG A 138 -0.91 -17.49 -5.66
CA ARG A 138 -1.88 -16.88 -6.58
C ARG A 138 -1.85 -15.35 -6.50
N GLY A 139 -1.75 -14.78 -5.30
CA GLY A 139 -1.62 -13.34 -5.11
C GLY A 139 -0.35 -12.77 -5.76
N ARG A 140 0.78 -13.50 -5.67
CA ARG A 140 2.05 -13.11 -6.30
C ARG A 140 1.95 -13.16 -7.82
N GLU A 141 1.29 -14.18 -8.37
CA GLU A 141 1.04 -14.28 -9.80
C GLU A 141 0.21 -13.10 -10.32
N ILE A 142 -0.83 -12.69 -9.58
CA ILE A 142 -1.63 -11.50 -9.93
C ILE A 142 -0.74 -10.26 -9.93
N LEU A 143 0.04 -10.02 -8.87
CA LEU A 143 0.97 -8.88 -8.80
C LEU A 143 1.96 -8.88 -9.98
N TYR A 144 2.57 -10.02 -10.28
CA TYR A 144 3.51 -10.18 -11.39
C TYR A 144 2.86 -9.83 -12.73
N ARG A 145 1.63 -10.31 -12.98
CA ARG A 145 0.90 -10.00 -14.20
C ARG A 145 0.52 -8.53 -14.34
N PHE A 146 0.33 -7.82 -13.24
CA PHE A 146 0.18 -6.35 -13.23
C PHE A 146 1.53 -5.61 -13.28
N GLY A 147 2.65 -6.31 -13.16
CA GLY A 147 3.99 -5.74 -13.08
C GLY A 147 4.26 -4.99 -11.76
N LEU A 148 3.63 -5.41 -10.66
CA LEU A 148 3.70 -4.77 -9.33
C LEU A 148 4.40 -5.65 -8.28
N ASP A 149 4.93 -6.80 -8.67
CA ASP A 149 5.63 -7.76 -7.82
C ASP A 149 6.94 -7.21 -7.21
N HIS A 150 7.51 -6.17 -7.82
CA HIS A 150 8.72 -5.50 -7.32
C HIS A 150 8.46 -4.45 -6.23
N LEU A 151 7.19 -4.09 -5.97
CA LEU A 151 6.83 -3.07 -4.99
C LEU A 151 7.17 -3.49 -3.55
N TYR A 152 7.07 -4.78 -3.26
CA TYR A 152 7.30 -5.34 -1.94
C TYR A 152 8.30 -6.50 -2.04
N GLY A 153 9.23 -6.57 -1.08
CA GLY A 153 10.14 -7.69 -0.89
C GLY A 153 9.45 -8.89 -0.24
N GLU A 154 10.19 -10.00 -0.12
CA GLU A 154 9.69 -11.23 0.52
C GLU A 154 9.40 -11.05 2.03
N ASP A 155 10.04 -10.08 2.66
CA ASP A 155 9.85 -9.70 4.06
C ASP A 155 8.62 -8.80 4.28
N GLY A 156 7.87 -8.50 3.22
CA GLY A 156 6.72 -7.59 3.27
C GLY A 156 7.12 -6.11 3.36
N MET A 157 8.41 -5.78 3.32
CA MET A 157 8.88 -4.39 3.27
C MET A 157 8.87 -3.87 1.84
N PRO A 158 8.81 -2.53 1.63
CA PRO A 158 8.88 -1.98 0.29
C PRO A 158 10.20 -2.33 -0.39
N GLY A 159 10.12 -2.93 -1.58
CA GLY A 159 11.27 -3.38 -2.35
C GLY A 159 12.14 -2.23 -2.88
N PRO A 160 13.43 -2.49 -3.21
CA PRO A 160 14.33 -1.47 -3.73
C PRO A 160 13.91 -0.92 -5.11
N GLY A 161 13.08 -1.65 -5.85
CA GLY A 161 12.52 -1.24 -7.13
C GLY A 161 11.22 -0.43 -7.02
N SER A 162 10.73 -0.13 -5.81
CA SER A 162 9.50 0.66 -5.67
C SER A 162 9.65 2.02 -6.37
N PRO A 163 8.68 2.43 -7.22
CA PRO A 163 8.69 3.72 -7.87
C PRO A 163 8.56 4.84 -6.84
N PHE A 164 9.22 5.96 -7.13
CA PHE A 164 9.14 7.19 -6.34
C PHE A 164 9.54 7.03 -4.87
N LEU A 165 10.41 6.06 -4.55
CA LEU A 165 11.06 6.02 -3.25
C LEU A 165 11.81 7.33 -3.05
N ALA A 166 11.27 8.19 -2.18
CA ALA A 166 11.91 9.44 -1.84
C ALA A 166 13.34 9.16 -1.33
N THR A 167 14.34 9.45 -2.16
CA THR A 167 15.72 9.53 -1.71
C THR A 167 15.80 10.67 -0.71
N SER A 168 16.45 10.43 0.42
CA SER A 168 16.51 11.37 1.55
C SER A 168 16.76 12.80 1.07
N PRO A 169 15.92 13.79 1.42
CA PRO A 169 16.33 15.16 1.28
C PRO A 169 17.52 15.39 2.22
N ASP A 170 18.56 16.06 1.71
CA ASP A 170 19.64 16.61 2.53
C ASP A 170 19.02 17.30 3.76
N ALA A 171 19.60 17.06 4.94
CA ALA A 171 19.15 17.52 6.25
C ALA A 171 19.22 19.05 6.45
N ARG A 172 18.59 19.83 5.57
CA ARG A 172 18.47 21.29 5.65
C ARG A 172 17.00 21.64 5.89
N GLY A 173 16.54 21.52 7.13
CA GLY A 173 15.17 21.89 7.46
C GLY A 173 14.68 21.54 8.85
N ALA A 174 15.48 20.84 9.68
CA ALA A 174 15.15 20.69 11.09
C ALA A 174 15.39 22.03 11.81
N ILE A 175 14.32 22.77 12.09
CA ILE A 175 14.31 23.96 12.97
C ILE A 175 13.58 23.61 14.26
#